data_AF-A0A7K0CBM3-F1
#
_entry.id   AF-A0A7K0CBM3-F1
#
_cell.length_a   1.000
_cell.length_b   1.000
_cell.length_c   1.000
_cell.angle_alpha   90.00
_cell.angle_beta   90.00
_cell.angle_gamma   90.00
#
_symmetry.space_group_name_H-M   'P 1'
#
loop_
_entity.id
_entity.type
_entity.pdbx_description
1 polymer ?
#
loop_
_entity_poly.entity_id
_entity_poly.type
_entity_poly.pdbx_seq_one_letter_code
_entity_poly.pdbx_strand_id
1 'polypeptide(L)'
;MSWHAIDRGQVDTQVEWSEIRERVIATVRAKAMRQVRSRRAVSYPIFEPVLTGSEIAEVEAQYGVGLPEDYRTFLAEVGAGGPGPDIELTSLCRVDGKWAWVWDDVPVRPDVSGPFVETEDWPDKQIATLRAAGHEPTRRDEDEDYLHDYVTAFGPQGEHIWFTERERGAVQISDNGCGMTD
;
A
#
# COMPACT_ATOMS: atom_id res chain seq x y z
N MET A 1 -12.24 -20.62 38.38
CA MET A 1 -11.27 -20.84 37.28
C MET A 1 -10.84 -19.48 36.80
N SER A 2 -9.57 -19.14 37.06
CA SER A 2 -9.00 -17.81 36.86
C SER A 2 -8.43 -17.72 35.45
N TRP A 3 -8.95 -16.82 34.63
CA TRP A 3 -8.40 -16.52 33.31
C TRP A 3 -7.14 -15.68 33.49
N HIS A 4 -5.98 -16.25 33.14
CA HIS A 4 -4.74 -15.50 33.05
C HIS A 4 -4.77 -14.70 31.74
N ALA A 5 -4.68 -13.37 31.87
CA ALA A 5 -4.40 -12.49 30.75
C ALA A 5 -3.03 -12.88 30.18
N ILE A 6 -3.01 -13.24 28.90
CA ILE A 6 -1.76 -13.38 28.15
C ILE A 6 -1.31 -11.95 27.87
N ASP A 7 -0.22 -11.58 28.53
CA ASP A 7 0.59 -10.41 28.25
C ASP A 7 1.00 -10.45 26.77
N ARG A 8 0.38 -9.62 25.93
CA ARG A 8 0.80 -9.44 24.54
C ARG A 8 2.05 -8.59 24.57
N GLY A 9 3.19 -9.25 24.79
CA GLY A 9 4.50 -8.65 24.71
C GLY A 9 4.64 -7.89 23.40
N GLN A 10 5.00 -6.61 23.51
CA GLN A 10 5.35 -5.72 22.43
C GLN A 10 6.49 -6.36 21.62
N VAL A 11 6.19 -6.83 20.40
CA VAL A 11 7.21 -7.26 19.46
C VAL A 11 7.75 -5.98 18.82
N ASP A 12 8.95 -5.59 19.25
CA ASP A 12 9.74 -4.56 18.56
C ASP A 12 10.17 -5.16 17.22
N THR A 13 9.39 -4.90 16.19
CA THR A 13 9.56 -5.48 14.85
C THR A 13 10.32 -4.53 13.94
N GLN A 14 11.36 -3.87 14.45
CA GLN A 14 12.16 -2.97 13.62
C GLN A 14 12.82 -3.77 12.50
N VAL A 15 12.42 -3.50 11.26
CA VAL A 15 12.94 -4.22 10.09
C VAL A 15 14.27 -3.60 9.68
N GLU A 16 15.34 -4.38 9.72
CA GLU A 16 16.66 -3.99 9.23
C GLU A 16 16.69 -4.00 7.69
N TRP A 17 16.72 -2.80 7.09
CA TRP A 17 16.70 -2.60 5.64
C TRP A 17 18.09 -2.52 4.99
N SER A 18 19.13 -2.49 5.80
CA SER A 18 20.51 -2.40 5.32
C SER A 18 20.85 -3.55 4.36
N GLU A 19 21.57 -3.23 3.29
CA GLU A 19 22.01 -4.15 2.23
C GLU A 19 20.87 -4.83 1.42
N ILE A 20 19.60 -4.57 1.72
CA ILE A 20 18.46 -5.23 1.04
C ILE A 20 18.44 -4.88 -0.45
N ARG A 21 18.72 -3.62 -0.80
CA ARG A 21 18.82 -3.17 -2.19
C ARG A 21 19.83 -4.00 -2.97
N GLU A 22 21.06 -4.12 -2.46
CA GLU A 22 22.15 -4.85 -3.10
C GLU A 22 21.82 -6.34 -3.23
N ARG A 23 21.27 -6.94 -2.18
CA ARG A 23 20.90 -8.36 -2.15
C ARG A 23 19.81 -8.69 -3.17
N VAL A 24 18.79 -7.85 -3.30
CA VAL A 24 17.73 -8.03 -4.31
C VAL A 24 18.30 -7.89 -5.71
N ILE A 25 19.07 -6.82 -5.98
CA ILE A 25 19.70 -6.60 -7.29
C ILE A 25 20.61 -7.78 -7.68
N ALA A 26 21.44 -8.27 -6.75
CA ALA A 26 22.32 -9.41 -6.99
C ALA A 26 21.54 -10.69 -7.30
N THR A 27 20.45 -10.93 -6.57
CA THR A 27 19.57 -12.10 -6.77
C THR A 27 18.91 -12.07 -8.14
N VAL A 28 18.35 -10.93 -8.54
CA VAL A 28 17.73 -10.76 -9.86
C VAL A 28 18.75 -10.95 -10.98
N ARG A 29 19.94 -10.33 -10.85
CA ARG A 29 21.04 -10.51 -11.80
C ARG A 29 21.42 -11.98 -11.93
N ALA A 30 21.55 -12.71 -10.82
CA ALA A 30 21.88 -14.13 -10.82
C ALA A 30 20.76 -14.98 -11.47
N LYS A 31 19.48 -14.68 -11.20
CA LYS A 31 18.33 -15.32 -11.87
C LYS A 31 18.38 -15.09 -13.38
N ALA A 32 18.55 -13.84 -13.82
CA ALA A 32 18.62 -13.47 -15.23
C ALA A 32 19.76 -14.19 -15.97
N MET A 33 20.94 -14.29 -15.37
CA MET A 33 22.08 -15.03 -15.94
C MET A 33 21.83 -16.54 -16.07
N ARG A 34 20.96 -17.12 -15.25
CA ARG A 34 20.58 -18.54 -15.32
C ARG A 34 19.44 -18.80 -16.32
N GLN A 35 18.61 -17.79 -16.58
CA GLN A 35 17.40 -17.89 -17.41
C GLN A 35 17.59 -17.44 -18.87
N VAL A 36 18.77 -17.68 -19.48
CA VAL A 36 19.18 -17.26 -20.85
C VAL A 36 18.18 -17.63 -21.98
N ARG A 37 17.07 -18.34 -21.71
CA ARG A 37 16.07 -18.75 -22.71
C ARG A 37 14.62 -18.31 -22.45
N SER A 38 14.29 -17.57 -21.39
CA SER A 38 12.92 -17.05 -21.17
C SER A 38 12.83 -15.53 -21.39
N ARG A 39 11.90 -15.14 -22.27
CA ARG A 39 11.80 -13.83 -22.95
C ARG A 39 11.31 -12.63 -22.14
N ARG A 40 11.18 -12.70 -20.81
CA ARG A 40 10.90 -11.49 -20.01
C ARG A 40 12.22 -10.85 -19.63
N ALA A 41 12.64 -9.85 -20.41
CA ALA A 41 13.72 -8.97 -20.00
C ALA A 41 13.34 -8.36 -18.65
N VAL A 42 14.24 -8.45 -17.67
CA VAL A 42 14.07 -7.77 -16.38
C VAL A 42 14.00 -6.27 -16.67
N SER A 43 12.89 -5.62 -16.30
CA SER A 43 12.78 -4.16 -16.35
C SER A 43 13.88 -3.58 -15.46
N TYR A 44 14.77 -2.79 -16.06
CA TYR A 44 15.79 -2.04 -15.33
C TYR A 44 15.41 -0.57 -15.36
N PRO A 45 15.45 0.14 -14.21
CA PRO A 45 15.94 -0.31 -12.90
C PRO A 45 14.91 -1.13 -12.09
N ILE A 46 15.39 -2.05 -11.24
CA ILE A 46 14.55 -2.91 -10.35
C ILE A 46 13.86 -2.06 -9.27
N PHE A 47 14.56 -1.05 -8.77
CA PHE A 47 14.04 -0.07 -7.82
C PHE A 47 14.33 1.32 -8.33
N GLU A 48 13.43 2.24 -8.03
CA GLU A 48 13.70 3.66 -8.10
C GLU A 48 14.91 4.04 -7.23
N PRO A 49 15.54 5.21 -7.48
CA PRO A 49 16.55 5.77 -6.60
C PRO A 49 16.04 5.88 -5.15
N VAL A 50 16.97 5.80 -4.20
CA VAL A 50 16.68 6.11 -2.79
C VAL A 50 16.40 7.60 -2.64
N LEU A 51 15.58 7.96 -1.65
CA LEU A 51 15.31 9.35 -1.30
C LEU A 51 16.23 9.81 -0.18
N THR A 52 16.64 11.07 -0.24
CA THR A 52 17.32 11.73 0.87
C THR A 52 16.34 12.04 2.00
N GLY A 53 16.84 12.22 3.23
CA GLY A 53 16.01 12.65 4.36
C GLY A 53 15.28 13.98 4.12
N SER A 54 15.87 14.89 3.33
CA SER A 54 15.21 16.13 2.90
C SER A 54 14.06 15.89 1.94
N GLU A 55 14.21 14.98 0.98
CA GLU A 55 13.14 14.64 0.04
C GLU A 55 11.98 13.94 0.75
N ILE A 56 12.28 13.04 1.70
CA ILE A 56 11.27 12.41 2.56
C ILE A 56 10.52 13.47 3.38
N ALA A 57 11.23 14.44 3.97
CA ALA A 57 10.60 15.53 4.71
C ALA A 57 9.72 16.42 3.82
N GLU A 58 10.08 16.62 2.56
CA GLU A 58 9.22 17.33 1.59
C GLU A 58 7.94 16.55 1.27
N VAL A 59 8.02 15.22 1.13
CA VAL A 59 6.84 14.35 0.95
C VAL A 59 5.90 14.50 2.14
N GLU A 60 6.43 14.34 3.35
CA GLU A 60 5.68 14.49 4.61
C GLU A 60 5.04 15.87 4.72
N ALA A 61 5.78 16.94 4.40
CA ALA A 61 5.27 18.31 4.41
C ALA A 61 4.18 18.54 3.35
N GLN A 62 4.31 17.94 2.17
CA GLN A 62 3.32 18.07 1.10
C GLN A 62 1.97 17.46 1.50
N TYR A 63 2.00 16.32 2.18
CA TYR A 63 0.80 15.60 2.59
C TYR A 63 0.36 15.90 4.03
N GLY A 64 1.17 16.61 4.82
CA GLY A 64 0.86 16.93 6.21
C GLY A 64 0.82 15.70 7.12
N VAL A 65 1.58 14.65 6.79
CA VAL A 65 1.63 13.38 7.53
C VAL A 65 3.07 13.03 7.89
N GLY A 66 3.25 12.29 8.99
CA GLY A 66 4.51 11.60 9.27
C GLY A 66 4.45 10.19 8.67
N LEU A 67 5.43 9.81 7.86
CA LEU A 67 5.54 8.45 7.36
C LEU A 67 6.03 7.52 8.49
N PRO A 68 5.56 6.26 8.55
CA PRO A 68 6.09 5.28 9.49
C PRO A 68 7.61 5.16 9.38
N GLU A 69 8.29 4.98 10.51
CA GLU A 69 9.76 4.94 10.55
C GLU A 69 10.35 3.87 9.64
N ASP A 70 9.76 2.67 9.63
CA ASP A 70 10.17 1.58 8.75
C ASP A 70 10.05 1.95 7.26
N TYR A 71 9.00 2.68 6.89
CA TYR A 71 8.83 3.13 5.51
C TYR A 71 9.82 4.25 5.15
N ARG A 72 10.14 5.15 6.08
CA ARG A 72 11.20 6.15 5.89
C ARG A 72 12.54 5.48 5.64
N THR A 73 12.87 4.45 6.42
CA THR A 73 14.11 3.68 6.27
C THR A 73 14.13 2.92 4.94
N PHE A 74 13.02 2.29 4.54
CA PHE A 74 12.88 1.67 3.22
C PHE A 74 13.15 2.67 2.07
N LEU A 75 12.57 3.87 2.12
CA LEU A 75 12.78 4.90 1.09
C LEU A 75 14.24 5.38 1.02
N ALA A 76 14.92 5.44 2.16
CA ALA A 76 16.30 5.92 2.28
C ALA A 76 17.36 4.87 1.91
N GLU A 77 17.08 3.58 2.16
CA GLU A 77 18.05 2.50 2.01
C GLU A 77 17.76 1.57 0.83
N VAL A 78 16.47 1.31 0.55
CA VAL A 78 16.06 0.34 -0.48
C VAL A 78 15.72 1.03 -1.79
N GLY A 79 14.86 2.04 -1.78
CA GLY A 79 14.46 2.79 -2.97
C GLY A 79 13.04 3.33 -2.89
N ALA A 80 12.71 4.30 -3.74
CA ALA A 80 11.39 4.91 -3.80
C ALA A 80 10.34 4.06 -4.54
N GLY A 81 10.35 2.73 -4.37
CA GLY A 81 9.49 1.79 -5.12
C GLY A 81 10.14 1.29 -6.42
N GLY A 82 9.33 1.01 -7.44
CA GLY A 82 9.80 0.56 -8.75
C GLY A 82 9.24 -0.80 -9.17
N PRO A 83 9.55 -1.25 -10.41
CA PRO A 83 8.93 -2.43 -11.02
C PRO A 83 9.24 -3.73 -10.26
N GLY A 84 10.24 -3.70 -9.38
CA GLY A 84 10.58 -4.78 -8.49
C GLY A 84 11.07 -6.04 -9.23
N PRO A 85 11.55 -7.03 -8.46
CA PRO A 85 12.06 -8.27 -9.03
C PRO A 85 10.94 -9.22 -9.48
N ASP A 86 9.85 -9.27 -8.72
CA ASP A 86 8.74 -10.22 -8.84
C ASP A 86 7.38 -9.61 -8.41
N ILE A 87 7.38 -8.46 -7.71
CA ILE A 87 6.19 -7.67 -7.31
C ILE A 87 6.47 -6.21 -7.67
N GLU A 88 5.55 -5.57 -8.39
CA GLU A 88 5.63 -4.15 -8.72
C GLU A 88 5.25 -3.31 -7.49
N LEU A 89 6.10 -2.35 -7.15
CA LEU A 89 5.85 -1.35 -6.12
C LEU A 89 5.52 -0.02 -6.78
N THR A 90 4.60 0.73 -6.20
CA THR A 90 4.35 2.12 -6.64
C THR A 90 5.61 2.96 -6.49
N SER A 91 5.94 3.72 -7.53
CA SER A 91 7.12 4.59 -7.55
C SER A 91 6.78 5.95 -6.92
N LEU A 92 7.41 6.31 -5.82
CA LEU A 92 7.29 7.64 -5.22
C LEU A 92 8.25 8.61 -5.92
N CYS A 93 7.71 9.50 -6.75
CA CYS A 93 8.52 10.43 -7.53
C CYS A 93 7.83 11.80 -7.70
N ARG A 94 8.54 12.77 -8.29
CA ARG A 94 7.97 14.08 -8.61
C ARG A 94 7.29 14.05 -9.98
N VAL A 95 5.99 14.34 -9.98
CA VAL A 95 5.17 14.54 -11.18
C VAL A 95 4.62 15.96 -11.16
N ASP A 96 4.94 16.73 -12.21
CA ASP A 96 4.60 18.17 -12.32
C ASP A 96 5.05 19.00 -11.11
N GLY A 97 6.25 18.71 -10.62
CA GLY A 97 6.86 19.43 -9.50
C GLY A 97 6.31 19.08 -8.12
N LYS A 98 5.43 18.07 -8.01
CA LYS A 98 4.87 17.59 -6.74
C LYS A 98 5.11 16.10 -6.57
N TRP A 99 5.31 15.66 -5.33
CA TRP A 99 5.45 14.24 -5.01
C TRP A 99 4.14 13.48 -5.27
N ALA A 100 4.20 12.29 -5.84
CA ALA A 100 3.07 11.39 -6.05
C ALA A 100 3.58 9.94 -6.04
N TRP A 101 2.70 9.00 -5.70
CA TRP A 101 2.94 7.58 -5.96
C TRP A 101 2.46 7.28 -7.37
N VAL A 102 3.30 6.67 -8.19
CA VAL A 102 2.99 6.35 -9.58
C VAL A 102 2.73 4.86 -9.69
N TRP A 103 1.57 4.51 -10.24
CA TRP A 103 1.16 3.16 -10.57
C TRP A 103 0.80 3.10 -12.05
N ASP A 104 1.42 2.21 -12.84
CA ASP A 104 1.16 2.08 -14.29
C ASP A 104 1.14 3.43 -15.04
N ASP A 105 2.17 4.27 -14.79
CA ASP A 105 2.30 5.64 -15.29
C ASP A 105 1.21 6.64 -14.85
N VAL A 106 0.30 6.23 -13.96
CA VAL A 106 -0.75 7.08 -13.39
C VAL A 106 -0.28 7.65 -12.04
N PRO A 107 -0.18 8.99 -11.90
CA PRO A 107 0.14 9.61 -10.63
C PRO A 107 -1.07 9.57 -9.69
N VAL A 108 -0.95 8.87 -8.57
CA VAL A 108 -1.89 8.80 -7.47
C VAL A 108 -1.43 9.72 -6.35
N ARG A 109 -2.35 10.56 -5.87
CA ARG A 109 -2.15 11.43 -4.71
C ARG A 109 -3.10 10.96 -3.62
N PRO A 110 -2.59 10.43 -2.50
CA PRO A 110 -3.44 9.86 -1.46
C PRO A 110 -4.37 10.93 -0.86
N ASP A 111 -5.61 10.53 -0.59
CA ASP A 111 -6.54 11.34 0.18
C ASP A 111 -6.26 11.15 1.68
N VAL A 112 -5.48 12.07 2.23
CA VAL A 112 -5.09 12.12 3.65
C VAL A 112 -6.09 12.87 4.53
N SER A 113 -7.27 13.22 4.01
CA SER A 113 -8.25 14.03 4.75
C SER A 113 -8.96 13.27 5.88
N GLY A 114 -8.77 11.96 5.97
CA GLY A 114 -9.42 11.10 6.96
C GLY A 114 -8.53 9.93 7.37
N PRO A 115 -8.94 9.19 8.41
CA PRO A 115 -8.16 8.07 8.92
C PRO A 115 -8.14 6.92 7.92
N PHE A 116 -7.08 6.11 7.99
CA PHE A 116 -7.03 4.79 7.36
C PHE A 116 -8.23 3.96 7.81
N VAL A 117 -9.01 3.45 6.85
CA VAL A 117 -10.32 2.85 7.16
C VAL A 117 -10.29 1.35 7.35
N GLU A 118 -9.33 0.64 6.74
CA GLU A 118 -9.13 -0.81 6.74
C GLU A 118 -8.70 -1.33 8.12
N THR A 119 -9.67 -1.31 9.03
CA THR A 119 -9.58 -1.66 10.45
C THR A 119 -10.62 -2.74 10.73
N GLU A 120 -10.59 -3.37 11.91
CA GLU A 120 -11.60 -4.37 12.31
C GLU A 120 -13.05 -3.85 12.18
N ASP A 121 -13.24 -2.52 12.29
CA ASP A 121 -14.56 -1.86 12.17
C ASP A 121 -14.93 -1.47 10.72
N TRP A 122 -14.04 -1.67 9.73
CA TRP A 122 -14.31 -1.32 8.33
C TRP A 122 -15.58 -1.97 7.76
N PRO A 123 -15.82 -3.28 7.96
CA PRO A 123 -17.03 -3.94 7.48
C PRO A 123 -18.31 -3.31 8.06
N ASP A 124 -18.28 -2.87 9.31
CA ASP A 124 -19.42 -2.21 9.96
C ASP A 124 -19.73 -0.84 9.33
N LYS A 125 -18.69 -0.10 8.94
CA LYS A 125 -18.84 1.18 8.21
C LYS A 125 -19.48 0.97 6.84
N GLN A 126 -19.03 -0.05 6.10
CA GLN A 126 -19.62 -0.41 4.79
C GLN A 126 -21.10 -0.76 4.92
N ILE A 127 -21.45 -1.59 5.92
CA ILE A 127 -22.85 -1.94 6.23
C ILE A 127 -23.68 -0.68 6.53
N ALA A 128 -23.14 0.25 7.33
CA ALA A 128 -23.83 1.49 7.66
C ALA A 128 -24.10 2.37 6.42
N THR A 129 -23.11 2.49 5.52
CA THR A 129 -23.23 3.22 4.25
C THR A 129 -24.32 2.61 3.35
N LEU A 130 -24.32 1.28 3.18
CA LEU A 130 -25.31 0.57 2.38
C LEU A 130 -26.73 0.72 2.95
N ARG A 131 -26.88 0.58 4.27
CA ARG A 131 -28.18 0.75 4.94
C ARG A 131 -28.69 2.18 4.82
N ALA A 132 -27.81 3.19 4.91
CA ALA A 132 -28.17 4.57 4.68
C ALA A 132 -28.67 4.83 3.25
N ALA A 133 -28.17 4.05 2.27
CA ALA A 133 -28.65 4.05 0.90
C ALA A 133 -29.93 3.21 0.67
N GLY A 134 -30.48 2.59 1.72
CA GLY A 134 -31.67 1.74 1.63
C GLY A 134 -31.41 0.33 1.10
N HIS A 135 -30.14 -0.10 1.07
CA HIS A 135 -29.74 -1.44 0.65
C HIS A 135 -29.41 -2.29 1.89
N GLU A 136 -30.03 -3.47 2.01
CA GLU A 136 -29.65 -4.42 3.05
C GLU A 136 -28.52 -5.32 2.51
N PRO A 137 -27.32 -5.32 3.13
CA PRO A 137 -26.17 -6.08 2.64
C PRO A 137 -26.44 -7.59 2.61
N THR A 138 -25.94 -8.28 1.59
CA THR A 138 -26.43 -9.63 1.26
C THR A 138 -25.80 -10.76 2.09
N ARG A 139 -24.48 -10.79 2.37
CA ARG A 139 -23.83 -11.58 3.45
C ARG A 139 -22.31 -11.38 3.48
N ARG A 140 -21.71 -11.35 4.69
CA ARG A 140 -20.25 -11.49 4.95
C ARG A 140 -19.75 -12.89 4.58
N ASP A 141 -18.96 -13.00 3.53
CA ASP A 141 -18.04 -14.12 3.34
C ASP A 141 -16.73 -13.88 4.12
N GLU A 142 -15.71 -14.70 3.88
CA GLU A 142 -14.43 -14.66 4.59
C GLU A 142 -13.65 -13.36 4.31
N ASP A 143 -13.95 -12.69 3.20
CA ASP A 143 -13.23 -11.49 2.74
C ASP A 143 -13.99 -10.19 3.10
N GLU A 144 -15.22 -10.30 3.61
CA GLU A 144 -16.10 -9.17 3.97
C GLU A 144 -16.15 -8.08 2.89
N ASP A 145 -16.15 -8.51 1.61
CA ASP A 145 -16.17 -7.64 0.44
C ASP A 145 -17.61 -7.27 0.06
N TYR A 146 -17.93 -5.97 0.11
CA TYR A 146 -19.25 -5.44 -0.22
C TYR A 146 -19.31 -4.72 -1.57
N LEU A 147 -18.28 -4.84 -2.42
CA LEU A 147 -18.23 -4.13 -3.70
C LEU A 147 -19.49 -4.37 -4.55
N HIS A 148 -20.00 -5.60 -4.58
CA HIS A 148 -21.23 -5.93 -5.32
C HIS A 148 -22.48 -5.24 -4.74
N ASP A 149 -22.58 -5.18 -3.41
CA ASP A 149 -23.66 -4.47 -2.73
C ASP A 149 -23.58 -2.96 -3.00
N TYR A 150 -22.38 -2.39 -3.05
CA TYR A 150 -22.17 -0.98 -3.43
C TYR A 150 -22.62 -0.70 -4.87
N VAL A 151 -22.25 -1.54 -5.84
CA VAL A 151 -22.71 -1.39 -7.23
C VAL A 151 -24.23 -1.53 -7.33
N THR A 152 -24.83 -2.41 -6.52
CA THR A 152 -26.29 -2.58 -6.48
C THR A 152 -27.00 -1.35 -5.89
N ALA A 153 -26.48 -0.82 -4.79
CA ALA A 153 -27.07 0.31 -4.07
C ALA A 153 -26.88 1.66 -4.80
N PHE A 154 -25.71 1.87 -5.39
CA PHE A 154 -25.31 3.16 -5.96
C PHE A 154 -25.20 3.15 -7.50
N GLY A 155 -25.45 2.03 -8.15
CA GLY A 155 -25.32 1.88 -9.60
C GLY A 155 -23.84 1.86 -10.05
N PRO A 156 -23.54 2.27 -11.31
CA PRO A 156 -22.17 2.24 -11.85
C PRO A 156 -21.12 2.99 -11.04
N GLN A 157 -21.53 3.92 -10.19
CA GLN A 157 -20.64 4.68 -9.30
C GLN A 157 -20.27 3.92 -8.04
N GLY A 158 -20.97 2.84 -7.70
CA GLY A 158 -20.75 2.09 -6.46
C GLY A 158 -19.33 1.58 -6.31
N GLU A 159 -18.72 1.11 -7.39
CA GLU A 159 -17.32 0.71 -7.42
C GLU A 159 -16.39 1.87 -7.03
N HIS A 160 -16.57 3.04 -7.65
CA HIS A 160 -15.76 4.21 -7.34
C HIS A 160 -15.93 4.70 -5.90
N ILE A 161 -17.17 4.66 -5.37
CA ILE A 161 -17.44 5.03 -3.98
C ILE A 161 -16.73 4.06 -3.03
N TRP A 162 -16.85 2.76 -3.28
CA TRP A 162 -16.21 1.73 -2.48
C TRP A 162 -14.68 1.90 -2.43
N PHE A 163 -14.04 2.07 -3.59
CA PHE A 163 -12.59 2.34 -3.65
C PHE A 163 -12.21 3.63 -2.93
N THR A 164 -12.94 4.72 -3.15
CA THR A 164 -12.63 6.03 -2.53
C THR A 164 -12.75 5.99 -1.01
N GLU A 165 -13.74 5.28 -0.47
CA GLU A 165 -13.87 5.11 0.97
C GLU A 165 -12.73 4.26 1.53
N ARG A 166 -12.41 3.14 0.85
CA ARG A 166 -11.35 2.20 1.22
C ARG A 166 -9.94 2.80 1.22
N GLU A 167 -9.65 3.66 0.25
CA GLU A 167 -8.32 4.24 0.03
C GLU A 167 -8.06 5.49 0.89
N ARG A 168 -9.08 6.02 1.57
CA ARG A 168 -8.94 7.19 2.43
C ARG A 168 -7.95 6.91 3.55
N GLY A 169 -6.98 7.80 3.71
CA GLY A 169 -5.91 7.68 4.69
C GLY A 169 -4.88 6.59 4.38
N ALA A 170 -4.93 5.96 3.20
CA ALA A 170 -4.00 4.92 2.77
C ALA A 170 -3.01 5.42 1.71
N VAL A 171 -1.80 4.89 1.74
CA VAL A 171 -0.85 4.93 0.62
C VAL A 171 -0.83 3.55 -0.02
N GLN A 172 -1.15 3.48 -1.30
CA GLN A 172 -1.07 2.22 -2.05
C GLN A 172 0.38 1.93 -2.41
N ILE A 173 1.00 0.95 -1.75
CA ILE A 173 2.40 0.58 -1.99
C ILE A 173 2.53 -0.50 -3.08
N SER A 174 1.50 -1.34 -3.26
CA SER A 174 1.42 -2.36 -4.33
C SER A 174 0.00 -2.91 -4.48
N ASP A 175 -0.37 -3.37 -5.67
CA ASP A 175 -1.64 -4.09 -5.93
C ASP A 175 -1.80 -5.40 -5.15
N ASN A 176 -0.71 -5.96 -4.62
CA ASN A 176 -0.73 -7.20 -3.82
C ASN A 176 -0.72 -6.93 -2.30
N GLY A 177 -0.91 -5.69 -1.86
CA GLY A 177 -0.87 -5.31 -0.45
C GLY A 177 -2.25 -4.98 0.09
N CYS A 178 -2.88 -5.94 0.80
CA CYS A 178 -3.80 -5.55 1.87
C CYS A 178 -2.97 -4.79 2.91
N GLY A 179 -3.40 -3.59 3.28
CA GLY A 179 -2.69 -2.76 4.26
C GLY A 179 -2.45 -3.53 5.56
N MET A 180 -1.21 -3.54 6.04
CA MET A 180 -0.91 -4.10 7.36
C MET A 180 -1.37 -3.12 8.43
N THR A 181 -2.05 -3.65 9.43
CA THR A 181 -2.26 -3.00 10.73
C THR A 181 -1.23 -3.53 11.72
N ASP A 182 -0.74 -2.66 12.61
CA ASP A 182 0.19 -3.00 13.70
C ASP A 182 -0.44 -3.91 14.77
#